data_AF-A0A7C1BW23-F1
#
_entry.id   AF-A0A7C1BW23-F1
#
_cell.length_a   1.000
_cell.length_b   1.000
_cell.length_c   1.000
_cell.angle_alpha   90.00
_cell.angle_beta   90.00
_cell.angle_gamma   90.00
#
_symmetry.space_group_name_H-M   'P 1'
#
loop_
_entity.id
_entity.type
_entity.pdbx_description
1 polymer ?
#
loop_
_entity_poly.entity_id
_entity_poly.type
_entity_poly.pdbx_seq_one_letter_code
_entity_poly.pdbx_strand_id
1 'polypeptide(L)'
;MEAKSRIFSSRGKVIAAALIGILVGFGSCYLYYKPQVENLNMRLSNTLEDLSTAEEKITQLQSELTSVQAEKSRLEELASSLNSSLTETIQKLSDKENELKKALEDLNTMKSRLTAMNETITQKEEKIAMLNAKISTLEDKIDKIEEAISKLETDRILLIYLRMELPETREAALEYWQRVKDISTRSDPRLGPLVDEIVPYIDAYYDWRAKMPGPDATKDEIADWLYELYFSPAINYLRAIDRFTREAYLVIITHIEALTE
;
A
#
# COMPACT_ATOMS: atom_id res chain seq x y z
N MET A 1 -71.58 64.32 146.37
CA MET A 1 -72.20 63.40 145.40
C MET A 1 -71.10 62.96 144.45
N GLU A 2 -70.34 61.92 144.80
CA GLU A 2 -70.58 60.53 144.36
C GLU A 2 -70.84 60.40 142.84
N ALA A 3 -69.88 59.84 142.08
CA ALA A 3 -69.93 58.44 141.61
C ALA A 3 -69.05 58.13 140.37
N LYS A 4 -68.21 57.10 140.53
CA LYS A 4 -67.95 55.95 139.61
C LYS A 4 -67.02 56.05 138.37
N SER A 5 -66.11 55.06 138.39
CA SER A 5 -65.59 54.21 137.27
C SER A 5 -64.33 54.69 136.55
N ARG A 6 -63.41 53.85 136.05
CA ARG A 6 -62.97 52.46 136.25
C ARG A 6 -61.64 52.34 135.44
N ILE A 7 -60.64 51.65 136.00
CA ILE A 7 -59.65 50.78 135.33
C ILE A 7 -58.79 51.37 134.18
N PHE A 8 -57.51 51.66 134.46
CA PHE A 8 -56.37 51.12 133.67
C PHE A 8 -55.08 51.19 134.51
N SER A 9 -54.43 50.05 134.75
CA SER A 9 -53.22 49.97 135.59
C SER A 9 -51.96 50.43 134.81
N SER A 10 -50.98 50.98 135.52
CA SER A 10 -49.68 51.45 134.98
C SER A 10 -48.98 50.43 134.06
N ARG A 11 -49.16 49.13 134.32
CA ARG A 11 -48.63 48.02 133.50
C ARG A 11 -49.21 47.98 132.08
N GLY A 12 -50.46 48.38 131.88
CA GLY A 12 -51.10 48.38 130.56
C GLY A 12 -50.55 49.45 129.60
N LYS A 13 -50.08 50.59 130.13
CA LYS A 13 -49.47 51.66 129.33
C LYS A 13 -48.06 51.28 128.85
N VAL A 14 -47.30 50.56 129.69
CA VAL A 14 -45.95 50.06 129.34
C VAL A 14 -46.05 48.97 128.27
N ILE A 15 -47.01 48.06 128.38
CA ILE A 15 -47.26 47.02 127.37
C ILE A 15 -47.69 47.66 126.04
N ALA A 16 -48.59 48.64 126.06
CA ALA A 16 -49.00 49.36 124.86
C ALA A 16 -47.82 50.10 124.19
N ALA A 17 -46.97 50.78 124.98
CA ALA A 17 -45.78 51.46 124.46
C ALA A 17 -44.75 50.48 123.85
N ALA A 18 -44.53 49.32 124.47
CA ALA A 18 -43.66 48.28 123.93
C ALA A 18 -44.22 47.68 122.64
N LEU A 19 -45.53 47.43 122.57
CA LEU A 19 -46.20 46.95 121.35
C LEU A 19 -46.13 47.98 120.22
N ILE A 20 -46.30 49.27 120.52
CA ILE A 20 -46.14 50.36 119.55
C ILE A 20 -44.69 50.43 119.08
N GLY A 21 -43.70 50.31 119.99
CA GLY A 21 -42.28 50.32 119.63
C GLY A 21 -41.89 49.14 118.73
N ILE A 22 -42.41 47.94 119.00
CA ILE A 22 -42.23 46.77 118.14
C ILE A 22 -42.93 46.99 116.79
N LEU A 23 -44.16 47.53 116.77
CA LEU A 23 -44.89 47.81 115.54
C LEU A 23 -44.22 48.87 114.66
N VAL A 24 -43.73 49.96 115.27
CA VAL A 24 -43.00 51.03 114.58
C VAL A 24 -41.64 50.54 114.13
N GLY A 25 -40.93 49.74 114.94
CA GLY A 25 -39.67 49.11 114.58
C GLY A 25 -39.85 48.14 113.40
N PHE A 26 -40.85 47.27 113.46
CA PHE A 26 -41.19 46.33 112.38
C PHE A 26 -41.67 47.07 111.13
N GLY A 27 -42.46 48.14 111.27
CA GLY A 27 -42.94 48.97 110.16
C GLY A 27 -41.82 49.78 109.48
N SER A 28 -40.90 50.34 110.26
CA SER A 28 -39.73 51.07 109.75
C SER A 28 -38.74 50.14 109.06
N CYS A 29 -38.51 48.96 109.65
CA CYS A 29 -37.77 47.85 109.05
C CYS A 29 -38.43 47.44 107.71
N TYR A 30 -39.74 47.19 107.72
CA TYR A 30 -40.50 46.83 106.52
C TYR A 30 -40.43 47.90 105.41
N LEU A 31 -40.57 49.19 105.75
CA LEU A 31 -40.46 50.30 104.79
C LEU A 31 -39.06 50.45 104.19
N TYR A 32 -38.01 50.14 104.96
CA TYR A 32 -36.63 50.18 104.49
C TYR A 32 -36.30 49.00 103.57
N TYR A 33 -36.77 47.81 103.91
CA TYR A 33 -36.51 46.59 103.13
C TYR A 33 -37.42 46.44 101.91
N LYS A 34 -38.65 46.97 101.92
CA LYS A 34 -39.60 46.87 100.78
C LYS A 34 -39.02 47.36 99.44
N PRO A 35 -38.44 48.58 99.32
CA PRO A 35 -37.89 49.04 98.03
C PRO A 35 -36.65 48.26 97.62
N GLN A 36 -35.86 47.75 98.57
CA GLN A 36 -34.72 46.88 98.26
C GLN A 36 -35.20 45.53 97.72
N VAL A 37 -36.27 44.96 98.29
CA VAL A 37 -36.91 43.73 97.82
C VAL A 37 -37.56 43.93 96.44
N GLU A 38 -38.21 45.06 96.18
CA GLU A 38 -38.75 45.40 94.86
C GLU A 38 -37.65 45.59 93.81
N ASN A 39 -36.55 46.26 94.16
CA ASN A 39 -35.39 46.42 93.27
C ASN A 39 -34.71 45.08 92.98
N LEU A 40 -34.53 44.25 94.01
CA LEU A 40 -34.02 42.88 93.88
C LEU A 40 -34.93 42.04 92.98
N ASN A 41 -36.26 42.13 93.13
CA ASN A 41 -37.21 41.43 92.26
C ASN A 41 -37.15 41.91 90.81
N MET A 42 -37.02 43.22 90.56
CA MET A 42 -36.85 43.73 89.19
C MET A 42 -35.54 43.25 88.57
N ARG A 43 -34.43 43.31 89.32
CA ARG A 43 -33.13 42.82 88.83
C ARG A 43 -33.16 41.31 88.58
N LEU A 44 -33.80 40.55 89.47
CA LEU A 44 -34.00 39.12 89.31
C LEU A 44 -34.83 38.82 88.06
N SER A 45 -35.93 39.56 87.84
CA SER A 45 -36.77 39.44 86.64
C SER A 45 -35.98 39.73 85.37
N ASN A 46 -35.23 40.85 85.32
CA ASN A 46 -34.41 41.20 84.16
C ASN A 46 -33.31 40.18 83.91
N THR A 47 -32.67 39.67 84.98
CA THR A 47 -31.64 38.63 84.85
C THR A 47 -32.23 37.31 84.34
N LEU A 48 -33.48 36.99 84.72
CA LEU A 48 -34.20 35.82 84.22
C LEU A 48 -34.54 35.95 82.73
N GLU A 49 -34.91 37.16 82.29
CA GLU A 49 -35.18 37.48 80.88
C GLU A 49 -33.90 37.45 80.02
N ASP A 50 -32.81 38.03 80.52
CA ASP A 50 -31.49 37.96 79.88
C ASP A 50 -31.00 36.51 79.79
N LEU A 51 -31.20 35.71 80.84
CA LEU A 51 -30.87 34.29 80.86
C LEU A 51 -31.69 33.52 79.81
N SER A 52 -33.00 33.75 79.75
CA SER A 52 -33.89 33.15 78.73
C SER A 52 -33.42 33.50 77.31
N THR A 53 -33.07 34.76 77.08
CA THR A 53 -32.57 35.23 75.77
C THR A 53 -31.22 34.62 75.42
N ALA A 54 -30.33 34.47 76.40
CA ALA A 54 -29.05 33.80 76.21
C ALA A 54 -29.22 32.31 75.91
N GLU A 55 -30.14 31.62 76.58
CA GLU A 55 -30.50 30.22 76.33
C GLU A 55 -31.05 30.01 74.91
N GLU A 56 -31.92 30.90 74.43
CA GLU A 56 -32.40 30.88 73.05
C GLU A 56 -31.25 31.02 72.04
N LYS A 57 -30.35 31.98 72.25
CA LYS A 57 -29.17 32.16 71.39
C LYS A 57 -28.23 30.96 71.41
N ILE A 58 -28.01 30.35 72.56
CA ILE A 58 -27.20 29.13 72.69
C ILE A 58 -27.84 28.00 71.87
N THR A 59 -29.17 27.85 71.96
CA THR A 59 -29.92 26.83 71.22
C THR A 59 -29.82 27.07 69.70
N GLN A 60 -29.93 28.33 69.27
CA GLN A 60 -29.76 28.69 67.86
C GLN A 60 -28.35 28.41 67.36
N LEU A 61 -27.32 28.84 68.08
CA LEU A 61 -25.91 28.60 67.72
C LEU A 61 -25.57 27.11 67.69
N GLN A 62 -26.15 26.31 68.59
CA GLN A 62 -26.02 24.85 68.57
C GLN A 62 -26.64 24.24 67.31
N SER A 63 -27.80 24.75 66.88
CA SER A 63 -28.44 24.34 65.63
C SER A 63 -27.60 24.70 64.41
N GLU A 64 -27.10 25.94 64.35
CA GLU A 64 -26.21 26.41 63.27
C GLU A 64 -24.91 25.61 63.23
N LEU A 65 -24.28 25.35 64.37
CA LEU A 65 -23.07 24.53 64.47
C LEU A 65 -23.31 23.12 63.94
N THR A 66 -24.46 22.51 64.29
CA THR A 66 -24.83 21.18 63.79
C THR A 66 -25.03 21.19 62.27
N SER A 67 -25.65 22.24 61.73
CA SER A 67 -25.83 22.42 60.28
C SER A 67 -24.49 22.57 59.55
N VAL A 68 -23.61 23.43 60.05
CA VAL A 68 -22.27 23.64 59.47
C VAL A 68 -21.43 22.36 59.54
N GLN A 69 -21.52 21.60 60.63
CA GLN A 69 -20.85 20.31 60.76
C GLN A 69 -21.33 19.31 59.70
N ALA A 70 -22.63 19.26 59.44
CA ALA A 70 -23.21 18.39 58.42
C ALA A 70 -22.78 18.81 56.99
N GLU A 71 -22.74 20.12 56.71
CA GLU A 71 -22.25 20.64 55.43
C GLU A 71 -20.77 20.33 55.21
N LYS A 72 -19.93 20.50 56.25
CA LYS A 72 -18.52 20.13 56.21
C LYS A 72 -18.33 18.66 55.87
N SER A 73 -19.06 17.75 56.52
CA SER A 73 -18.97 16.32 56.22
C SER A 73 -19.36 16.00 54.78
N ARG A 74 -20.41 16.64 54.24
CA ARG A 74 -20.78 16.49 52.82
C ARG A 74 -19.70 16.97 51.86
N LEU A 75 -19.06 18.11 52.17
CA LEU A 75 -17.96 18.64 51.36
C LEU A 75 -16.73 17.72 51.39
N GLU A 76 -16.42 17.12 52.55
CA GLU A 76 -15.33 16.14 52.68
C GLU A 76 -15.60 14.87 51.85
N GLU A 77 -16.84 14.36 51.86
CA GLU A 77 -17.26 13.24 51.02
C GLU A 77 -17.15 13.58 49.52
N LEU A 78 -17.63 14.76 49.11
CA LEU A 78 -17.56 15.21 47.73
C LEU A 78 -16.11 15.40 47.26
N ALA A 79 -15.25 15.96 48.10
CA ALA A 79 -13.82 16.11 47.82
C ALA A 79 -13.14 14.74 47.64
N SER A 80 -13.46 13.76 48.49
CA SER A 80 -12.94 12.39 48.38
C SER A 80 -13.39 11.72 47.08
N SER A 81 -14.67 11.87 46.71
CA SER A 81 -15.24 11.36 45.46
C SER A 81 -14.58 11.98 44.24
N LEU A 82 -14.42 13.31 44.21
CA LEU A 82 -13.73 14.02 43.14
C LEU A 82 -12.27 13.57 43.02
N ASN A 83 -11.56 13.41 44.13
CA ASN A 83 -10.16 12.97 44.12
C ASN A 83 -10.01 11.55 43.55
N SER A 84 -10.98 10.67 43.86
CA SER A 84 -11.03 9.31 43.31
C SER A 84 -11.28 9.32 41.80
N SER A 85 -12.24 10.12 41.33
CA SER A 85 -12.55 10.29 39.91
C SER A 85 -11.38 10.91 39.12
N LEU A 86 -10.69 11.89 39.71
CA LEU A 86 -9.51 12.50 39.12
C LEU A 86 -8.38 11.48 38.95
N THR A 87 -8.14 10.65 39.97
CA THR A 87 -7.13 9.58 39.92
C THR A 87 -7.44 8.57 38.82
N GLU A 88 -8.69 8.14 38.69
CA GLU A 88 -9.11 7.23 37.62
C GLU A 88 -8.92 7.85 36.22
N THR A 89 -9.25 9.13 36.08
CA THR A 89 -9.08 9.87 34.82
C THR A 89 -7.61 10.00 34.43
N ILE A 90 -6.74 10.29 35.40
CA ILE A 90 -5.29 10.34 35.18
C ILE A 90 -4.77 8.98 34.71
N GLN A 91 -5.22 7.89 35.32
CA GLN A 91 -4.80 6.55 34.91
C GLN A 91 -5.25 6.24 33.47
N LYS A 92 -6.52 6.51 33.13
CA LYS A 92 -7.02 6.33 31.76
C LYS A 92 -6.24 7.16 30.74
N LEU A 93 -5.87 8.38 31.08
CA LEU A 93 -5.08 9.24 30.21
C LEU A 93 -3.68 8.67 29.97
N SER A 94 -3.02 8.21 31.04
CA SER A 94 -1.71 7.53 30.97
C SER A 94 -1.76 6.28 30.09
N ASP A 95 -2.81 5.46 30.23
CA ASP A 95 -3.00 4.27 29.41
C ASP A 95 -3.17 4.64 27.93
N LYS A 96 -3.96 5.69 27.64
CA LYS A 96 -4.15 6.19 26.27
C LYS A 96 -2.87 6.79 25.67
N GLU A 97 -2.05 7.47 26.46
CA GLU A 97 -0.75 7.98 26.01
C GLU A 97 0.18 6.83 25.61
N ASN A 98 0.20 5.75 26.39
CA ASN A 98 0.99 4.55 26.07
C ASN A 98 0.48 3.84 24.80
N GLU A 99 -0.84 3.70 24.63
CA GLU A 99 -1.43 3.17 23.40
C GLU A 99 -1.04 4.01 22.18
N LEU A 100 -1.11 5.35 22.29
CA LEU A 100 -0.75 6.26 21.20
C LEU A 100 0.74 6.14 20.83
N LYS A 101 1.62 6.02 21.83
CA LYS A 101 3.05 5.82 21.60
C LYS A 101 3.32 4.53 20.85
N LYS A 102 2.66 3.43 21.24
CA LYS A 102 2.78 2.14 20.55
C LYS A 102 2.26 2.21 19.12
N ALA A 103 1.11 2.85 18.90
CA ALA A 103 0.55 3.05 17.56
C ALA A 103 1.51 3.86 16.65
N LEU A 104 2.21 4.85 17.21
CA LEU A 104 3.22 5.63 16.49
C LEU A 104 4.44 4.78 16.10
N GLU A 105 4.92 3.92 17.00
CA GLU A 105 6.00 2.96 16.73
C GLU A 105 5.62 1.96 15.63
N ASP A 106 4.40 1.43 15.67
CA ASP A 106 3.86 0.53 14.65
C ASP A 106 3.74 1.25 13.30
N LEU A 107 3.26 2.49 13.29
CA LEU A 107 3.16 3.31 12.07
C LEU A 107 4.53 3.54 11.43
N ASN A 108 5.54 3.87 12.23
CA ASN A 108 6.91 4.07 11.75
C ASN A 108 7.49 2.77 11.17
N THR A 109 7.22 1.63 11.81
CA THR A 109 7.63 0.31 11.31
C THR A 109 6.96 -0.01 9.98
N MET A 110 5.65 0.23 9.86
CA MET A 110 4.92 0.06 8.60
C MET A 110 5.45 0.95 7.49
N LYS A 111 5.76 2.22 7.80
CA LYS A 111 6.35 3.16 6.85
C LYS A 111 7.69 2.66 6.31
N SER A 112 8.57 2.17 7.17
CA SER A 112 9.87 1.61 6.76
C SER A 112 9.70 0.37 5.88
N ARG A 113 8.76 -0.52 6.21
CA ARG A 113 8.43 -1.69 5.39
C ARG A 113 7.90 -1.30 4.00
N LEU A 114 7.05 -0.27 3.93
CA LEU A 114 6.52 0.24 2.67
C LEU A 114 7.64 0.79 1.77
N THR A 115 8.58 1.56 2.34
CA THR A 115 9.75 2.06 1.60
C THR A 115 10.59 0.91 1.04
N ALA A 116 10.94 -0.08 1.86
CA ALA A 116 11.72 -1.24 1.41
C ALA A 116 11.00 -2.07 0.33
N MET A 117 9.66 -2.17 0.42
CA MET A 117 8.86 -2.84 -0.59
C MET A 117 8.83 -2.07 -1.91
N ASN A 118 8.75 -0.74 -1.88
CA ASN A 118 8.84 0.10 -3.08
C ASN A 118 10.21 -0.01 -3.76
N GLU A 119 11.30 -0.04 -3.00
CA GLU A 119 12.65 -0.27 -3.54
C GLU A 119 12.74 -1.65 -4.24
N THR A 120 12.18 -2.68 -3.60
CA THR A 120 12.12 -4.03 -4.18
C THR A 120 11.30 -4.09 -5.46
N ILE A 121 10.16 -3.38 -5.52
CA ILE A 121 9.33 -3.27 -6.73
C ILE A 121 10.13 -2.63 -7.86
N THR A 122 10.79 -1.49 -7.59
CA THR A 122 11.59 -0.76 -8.57
C THR A 122 12.69 -1.65 -9.16
N GLN A 123 13.43 -2.39 -8.31
CA GLN A 123 14.46 -3.33 -8.78
C GLN A 123 13.89 -4.47 -9.65
N LYS A 124 12.68 -4.95 -9.34
CA LYS A 124 12.01 -5.98 -10.14
C LYS A 124 11.56 -5.43 -11.49
N GLU A 125 11.05 -4.21 -11.54
CA GLU A 125 10.65 -3.54 -12.78
C GLU A 125 11.85 -3.35 -13.73
N GLU A 126 13.00 -2.89 -13.21
CA GLU A 126 14.24 -2.79 -13.98
C GLU A 126 14.68 -4.15 -14.54
N LYS A 127 14.63 -5.21 -13.72
CA LYS A 127 14.97 -6.56 -14.17
C LYS A 127 14.03 -7.07 -15.25
N ILE A 128 12.73 -6.78 -15.16
CA ILE A 128 11.73 -7.13 -16.20
C ILE A 128 12.06 -6.40 -17.50
N ALA A 129 12.36 -5.10 -17.45
CA ALA A 129 12.73 -4.33 -18.64
C ALA A 129 13.98 -4.91 -19.33
N MET A 130 15.01 -5.28 -18.56
CA MET A 130 16.22 -5.93 -19.09
C MET A 130 15.92 -7.29 -19.74
N LEU A 131 15.04 -8.09 -19.14
CA LEU A 131 14.66 -9.39 -19.70
C LEU A 131 13.87 -9.23 -20.99
N ASN A 132 12.96 -8.28 -21.07
CA ASN A 132 12.19 -8.00 -22.29
C ASN A 132 13.11 -7.56 -23.43
N ALA A 133 14.11 -6.71 -23.16
CA ALA A 133 15.10 -6.32 -24.17
C ALA A 133 15.89 -7.54 -24.69
N LYS A 134 16.27 -8.47 -23.79
CA LYS A 134 16.94 -9.71 -24.19
C LYS A 134 16.06 -10.62 -25.03
N ILE A 135 14.78 -10.73 -24.69
CA ILE A 135 13.81 -11.52 -25.47
C ILE A 135 13.69 -10.97 -26.88
N SER A 136 13.50 -9.66 -27.05
CA SER A 136 13.44 -9.03 -28.37
C SER A 136 14.70 -9.27 -29.20
N THR A 137 15.88 -9.17 -28.58
CA THR A 137 17.14 -9.51 -29.28
C THR A 137 17.24 -10.99 -29.68
N LEU A 138 16.67 -11.90 -28.88
CA LEU A 138 16.64 -13.32 -29.21
C LEU A 138 15.64 -13.62 -30.31
N GLU A 139 14.47 -12.95 -30.32
CA GLU A 139 13.48 -13.03 -31.39
C GLU A 139 14.10 -12.57 -32.72
N ASP A 140 14.76 -11.40 -32.76
CA ASP A 140 15.46 -10.91 -33.96
C ASP A 140 16.53 -11.89 -34.47
N LYS A 141 17.20 -12.61 -33.56
CA LYS A 141 18.19 -13.64 -33.93
C LYS A 141 17.54 -14.90 -34.47
N ILE A 142 16.40 -15.30 -33.92
CA ILE A 142 15.63 -16.45 -34.41
C ILE A 142 15.13 -16.15 -35.83
N ASP A 143 14.53 -14.99 -36.07
CA ASP A 143 14.04 -14.61 -37.40
C ASP A 143 15.16 -14.66 -38.45
N LYS A 144 16.33 -14.11 -38.13
CA LYS A 144 17.52 -14.18 -39.01
C LYS A 144 17.99 -15.61 -39.28
N ILE A 145 17.94 -16.48 -38.28
CA ILE A 145 18.29 -17.90 -38.44
C ILE A 145 17.26 -18.61 -39.32
N GLU A 146 15.97 -18.32 -39.15
CA GLU A 146 14.90 -18.89 -39.98
C GLU A 146 15.04 -18.48 -41.44
N GLU A 147 15.31 -17.20 -41.72
CA GLU A 147 15.61 -16.70 -43.06
C GLU A 147 16.83 -17.40 -43.67
N ALA A 148 17.92 -17.53 -42.90
CA ALA A 148 19.13 -18.23 -43.32
C ALA A 148 18.88 -19.71 -43.65
N ILE A 149 18.10 -20.42 -42.83
CA ILE A 149 17.73 -21.82 -43.05
C ILE A 149 16.93 -21.96 -44.35
N SER A 150 15.90 -21.12 -44.54
CA SER A 150 15.06 -21.15 -45.75
C SER A 150 15.88 -20.96 -47.03
N LYS A 151 16.86 -20.05 -46.96
CA LYS A 151 17.80 -19.79 -48.05
C LYS A 151 18.69 -21.00 -48.34
N LEU A 152 19.25 -21.62 -47.30
CA LEU A 152 20.08 -22.82 -47.44
C LEU A 152 19.30 -24.03 -47.97
N GLU A 153 18.05 -24.19 -47.58
CA GLU A 153 17.19 -25.24 -48.11
C GLU A 153 17.00 -25.09 -49.61
N THR A 154 16.78 -23.86 -50.08
CA THR A 154 16.64 -23.55 -51.51
C THR A 154 17.95 -23.81 -52.26
N ASP A 155 19.07 -23.35 -51.72
CA ASP A 155 20.41 -23.55 -52.29
C ASP A 155 20.79 -25.04 -52.35
N ARG A 156 20.48 -25.80 -51.29
CA ARG A 156 20.68 -27.25 -51.26
C ARG A 156 19.90 -27.94 -52.39
N ILE A 157 18.64 -27.55 -52.62
CA ILE A 157 17.86 -28.10 -53.72
C ILE A 157 18.49 -27.72 -55.05
N LEU A 158 18.93 -26.47 -55.24
CA LEU A 158 19.60 -26.04 -56.46
C LEU A 158 20.86 -26.86 -56.75
N LEU A 159 21.71 -27.11 -55.74
CA LEU A 159 22.90 -27.96 -55.86
C LEU A 159 22.57 -29.39 -56.31
N ILE A 160 21.45 -29.96 -55.85
CA ILE A 160 21.01 -31.28 -56.30
C ILE A 160 20.74 -31.24 -57.80
N TYR A 161 20.01 -30.25 -58.29
CA TYR A 161 19.74 -30.11 -59.72
C TYR A 161 21.00 -29.87 -60.54
N LEU A 162 21.92 -29.00 -60.08
CA LEU A 162 23.20 -28.73 -60.77
C LEU A 162 24.09 -29.97 -60.92
N ARG A 163 23.96 -30.95 -60.01
CA ARG A 163 24.71 -32.20 -60.04
C ARG A 163 24.03 -33.30 -60.87
N MET A 164 22.74 -33.17 -61.18
CA MET A 164 22.03 -34.16 -61.99
C MET A 164 22.60 -34.21 -63.41
N GLU A 165 22.65 -35.41 -63.98
CA GLU A 165 22.98 -35.58 -65.39
C GLU A 165 21.92 -34.91 -66.27
N LEU A 166 22.35 -34.39 -67.42
CA LEU A 166 21.45 -33.74 -68.36
C LEU A 166 20.42 -34.76 -68.88
N PRO A 167 19.14 -34.37 -69.00
CA PRO A 167 18.09 -35.28 -69.47
C PRO A 167 18.39 -35.86 -70.87
N GLU A 168 17.94 -37.08 -71.12
CA GLU A 168 18.21 -37.74 -72.39
C GLU A 168 17.26 -37.30 -73.52
N THR A 169 16.09 -36.78 -73.18
CA THR A 169 15.08 -36.34 -74.15
C THR A 169 14.85 -34.84 -74.08
N ARG A 170 14.40 -34.27 -75.20
CA ARG A 170 14.06 -32.85 -75.34
C ARG A 170 12.97 -32.43 -74.36
N GLU A 171 11.93 -33.24 -74.23
CA GLU A 171 10.79 -32.99 -73.36
C GLU A 171 11.23 -32.96 -71.89
N ALA A 172 12.07 -33.92 -71.48
CA ALA A 172 12.61 -33.95 -70.13
C ALA A 172 13.58 -32.78 -69.86
N ALA A 173 14.30 -32.30 -70.87
CA ALA A 173 15.16 -31.12 -70.76
C ALA A 173 14.35 -29.83 -70.51
N LEU A 174 13.26 -29.64 -71.24
CA LEU A 174 12.36 -28.51 -71.04
C LEU A 174 11.77 -28.52 -69.63
N GLU A 175 11.28 -29.67 -69.16
CA GLU A 175 10.77 -29.80 -67.79
C GLU A 175 11.85 -29.58 -66.72
N TYR A 176 13.05 -30.12 -66.95
CA TYR A 176 14.18 -29.92 -66.05
C TYR A 176 14.55 -28.44 -65.93
N TRP A 177 14.71 -27.72 -67.04
CA TRP A 177 15.08 -26.31 -67.02
C TRP A 177 13.98 -25.41 -66.45
N GLN A 178 12.70 -25.75 -66.64
CA GLN A 178 11.60 -25.05 -65.95
C GLN A 178 11.71 -25.20 -64.43
N ARG A 179 11.94 -26.42 -63.92
CA ARG A 179 12.14 -26.64 -62.48
C ARG A 179 13.38 -25.92 -61.94
N VAL A 180 14.49 -25.96 -62.69
CA VAL A 180 15.72 -25.24 -62.33
C VAL A 180 15.48 -23.74 -62.28
N LYS A 181 14.69 -23.18 -63.21
CA LYS A 181 14.29 -21.77 -63.17
C LYS A 181 13.53 -21.42 -61.89
N ASP A 182 12.53 -22.23 -61.52
CA ASP A 182 11.72 -21.99 -60.32
C ASP A 182 12.54 -22.04 -59.03
N ILE A 183 13.49 -22.98 -58.94
CA ILE A 183 14.36 -23.13 -57.77
C ILE A 183 15.41 -22.01 -57.72
N SER A 184 16.07 -21.74 -58.85
CA SER A 184 17.13 -20.74 -58.92
C SER A 184 16.60 -19.32 -58.70
N THR A 185 15.41 -18.98 -59.21
CA THR A 185 14.77 -17.66 -58.98
C THR A 185 14.39 -17.45 -57.51
N ARG A 186 14.03 -18.52 -56.79
CA ARG A 186 13.77 -18.46 -55.35
C ARG A 186 15.04 -18.32 -54.52
N SER A 187 16.15 -18.90 -54.99
CA SER A 187 17.47 -18.72 -54.37
C SER A 187 17.99 -17.30 -54.60
N ASP A 188 18.05 -16.88 -55.86
CA ASP A 188 18.41 -15.52 -56.28
C ASP A 188 17.69 -15.15 -57.58
N PRO A 189 16.87 -14.07 -57.60
CA PRO A 189 16.13 -13.66 -58.78
C PRO A 189 16.98 -13.42 -60.04
N ARG A 190 18.29 -13.15 -59.89
CA ARG A 190 19.21 -12.92 -61.01
C ARG A 190 19.53 -14.19 -61.80
N LEU A 191 19.29 -15.37 -61.22
CA LEU A 191 19.57 -16.65 -61.88
C LEU A 191 18.49 -17.04 -62.91
N GLY A 192 17.24 -16.60 -62.72
CA GLY A 192 16.13 -16.91 -63.62
C GLY A 192 16.40 -16.57 -65.09
N PRO A 193 16.86 -15.35 -65.42
CA PRO A 193 17.23 -14.96 -66.79
C PRO A 193 18.31 -15.83 -67.41
N LEU A 194 19.26 -16.35 -66.63
CA LEU A 194 20.32 -17.23 -67.14
C LEU A 194 19.77 -18.59 -67.57
N VAL A 195 18.71 -19.08 -66.92
CA VAL A 195 18.01 -20.30 -67.34
C VAL A 195 17.21 -20.04 -68.61
N ASP A 196 16.61 -18.87 -68.75
CA ASP A 196 15.89 -18.46 -69.97
C ASP A 196 16.81 -18.42 -71.22
N GLU A 197 18.10 -18.17 -71.03
CA GLU A 197 19.09 -18.25 -72.12
C GLU A 197 19.39 -19.69 -72.58
N ILE A 198 19.12 -20.71 -71.76
CA ILE A 198 19.40 -22.12 -72.08
C ILE A 198 18.33 -22.69 -73.01
N VAL A 199 17.07 -22.35 -72.76
CA VAL A 199 15.89 -22.95 -73.42
C VAL A 199 15.94 -22.88 -74.95
N PRO A 200 16.33 -21.76 -75.60
CA PRO A 200 16.36 -21.66 -77.05
C PRO A 200 17.32 -22.62 -77.76
N TYR A 201 18.33 -23.15 -77.05
CA TYR A 201 19.35 -24.03 -77.62
C TYR A 201 19.05 -25.52 -77.44
N ILE A 202 17.98 -25.87 -76.72
CA ILE A 202 17.59 -27.27 -76.45
C ILE A 202 17.42 -28.02 -77.78
N ASP A 203 16.64 -27.49 -78.71
CA ASP A 203 16.35 -28.19 -79.97
C ASP A 203 17.61 -28.50 -80.77
N ALA A 204 18.47 -27.50 -80.95
CA ALA A 204 19.74 -27.66 -81.66
C ALA A 204 20.66 -28.70 -81.00
N TYR A 205 20.69 -28.75 -79.66
CA TYR A 205 21.49 -29.73 -78.94
C TYR A 205 20.96 -31.16 -79.11
N TYR A 206 19.66 -31.38 -78.95
CA TYR A 206 19.09 -32.73 -79.11
C TYR A 206 19.10 -33.20 -80.58
N ASP A 207 19.01 -32.28 -81.54
CA ASP A 207 19.18 -32.61 -82.97
C ASP A 207 20.62 -33.06 -83.29
N TRP A 208 21.63 -32.40 -82.71
CA TRP A 208 23.02 -32.84 -82.80
C TRP A 208 23.24 -34.19 -82.07
N ARG A 209 22.66 -34.35 -80.87
CA ARG A 209 22.78 -35.58 -80.08
C ARG A 209 22.13 -36.78 -80.78
N ALA A 210 21.02 -36.57 -81.49
CA ALA A 210 20.35 -37.63 -82.25
C ALA A 210 21.20 -38.18 -83.40
N LYS A 211 22.19 -37.42 -83.89
CA LYS A 211 23.16 -37.85 -84.92
C LYS A 211 24.35 -38.61 -84.33
N MET A 212 24.34 -38.91 -83.03
CA MET A 212 25.44 -39.62 -82.37
C MET A 212 25.78 -40.93 -83.11
N PRO A 213 27.02 -41.10 -83.57
CA PRO A 213 27.42 -42.32 -84.26
C PRO A 213 27.27 -43.55 -83.36
N GLY A 214 26.87 -44.68 -83.96
CA GLY A 214 26.66 -45.94 -83.26
C GLY A 214 27.98 -46.59 -82.76
N PRO A 215 27.89 -47.72 -82.05
CA PRO A 215 29.06 -48.39 -81.46
C PRO A 215 30.12 -48.87 -82.46
N ASP A 216 29.74 -49.06 -83.74
CA ASP A 216 30.63 -49.50 -84.81
C ASP A 216 31.19 -48.34 -85.66
N ALA A 217 30.99 -47.08 -85.24
CA ALA A 217 31.41 -45.91 -86.00
C ALA A 217 32.94 -45.80 -86.13
N THR A 218 33.38 -45.31 -87.29
CA THR A 218 34.77 -44.99 -87.55
C THR A 218 35.23 -43.76 -86.76
N LYS A 219 36.55 -43.61 -86.58
CA LYS A 219 37.13 -42.44 -85.90
C LYS A 219 36.79 -41.13 -86.62
N ASP A 220 36.69 -41.16 -87.94
CA ASP A 220 36.39 -39.97 -88.75
C ASP A 220 34.92 -39.55 -88.58
N GLU A 221 33.98 -40.51 -88.53
CA GLU A 221 32.56 -40.24 -88.25
C GLU A 221 32.36 -39.65 -86.84
N ILE A 222 33.11 -40.14 -85.85
CA ILE A 222 33.10 -39.57 -84.49
C ILE A 222 33.71 -38.16 -84.49
N ALA A 223 34.81 -37.95 -85.20
CA ALA A 223 35.46 -36.63 -85.29
C ALA A 223 34.54 -35.60 -85.95
N ASP A 224 33.87 -35.95 -87.05
CA ASP A 224 32.94 -35.07 -87.76
C ASP A 224 31.74 -34.69 -86.89
N TRP A 225 31.18 -35.66 -86.15
CA TRP A 225 30.10 -35.40 -85.19
C TRP A 225 30.53 -34.44 -84.06
N LEU A 226 31.75 -34.59 -83.54
CA LEU A 226 32.31 -33.67 -82.55
C LEU A 226 32.61 -32.28 -83.14
N TYR A 227 33.06 -32.20 -84.39
CA TYR A 227 33.23 -30.93 -85.10
C TYR A 227 31.90 -30.20 -85.30
N GLU A 228 30.83 -30.93 -85.65
CA GLU A 228 29.49 -30.36 -85.81
C GLU A 228 29.00 -29.70 -84.51
N LEU A 229 29.32 -30.26 -83.34
CA LEU A 229 29.00 -29.63 -82.05
C LEU A 229 29.56 -28.21 -81.98
N TYR A 230 30.86 -28.05 -82.26
CA TYR A 230 31.58 -26.79 -82.03
C TYR A 230 31.14 -25.67 -82.99
N PHE A 231 30.72 -26.03 -84.21
CA PHE A 231 30.35 -25.08 -85.26
C PHE A 231 28.83 -24.92 -85.44
N SER A 232 28.01 -25.65 -84.69
CA SER A 232 26.55 -25.52 -84.71
C SER A 232 26.03 -24.75 -83.48
N PRO A 233 24.75 -24.32 -83.46
CA PRO A 233 24.14 -23.73 -82.26
C PRO A 233 24.07 -24.68 -81.05
N ALA A 234 24.31 -25.98 -81.22
CA ALA A 234 24.29 -26.97 -80.13
C ALA A 234 25.31 -26.67 -79.03
N ILE A 235 26.50 -26.15 -79.35
CA ILE A 235 27.49 -25.77 -78.33
C ILE A 235 26.99 -24.65 -77.40
N ASN A 236 26.07 -23.81 -77.88
CA ASN A 236 25.54 -22.71 -77.06
C ASN A 236 24.66 -23.21 -75.92
N TYR A 237 24.04 -24.39 -76.06
CA TYR A 237 23.37 -25.07 -74.94
C TYR A 237 24.37 -25.36 -73.81
N LEU A 238 25.49 -26.02 -74.12
CA LEU A 238 26.52 -26.35 -73.15
C LEU A 238 27.18 -25.09 -72.54
N ARG A 239 27.41 -24.05 -73.34
CA ARG A 239 27.95 -22.77 -72.86
C ARG A 239 26.99 -22.02 -71.93
N ALA A 240 25.69 -22.00 -72.25
CA ALA A 240 24.68 -21.37 -71.42
C ALA A 240 24.54 -22.10 -70.08
N ILE A 241 24.57 -23.44 -70.09
CA ILE A 241 24.57 -24.28 -68.88
C ILE A 241 25.79 -23.97 -68.01
N ASP A 242 26.97 -23.95 -68.61
CA ASP A 242 28.24 -23.68 -67.93
C ASP A 242 28.27 -22.26 -67.31
N ARG A 243 27.71 -21.27 -68.02
CA ARG A 243 27.51 -19.92 -67.49
C ARG A 243 26.55 -19.92 -66.29
N PHE A 244 25.36 -20.47 -66.44
CA PHE A 244 24.38 -20.57 -65.36
C PHE A 244 24.97 -21.28 -64.13
N THR A 245 25.64 -22.41 -64.35
CA THR A 245 26.22 -23.23 -63.29
C THR A 245 27.27 -22.45 -62.47
N ARG A 246 28.15 -21.69 -63.12
CA ARG A 246 29.11 -20.83 -62.42
C ARG A 246 28.43 -19.78 -61.56
N GLU A 247 27.47 -19.05 -62.12
CA GLU A 247 26.75 -18.00 -61.40
C GLU A 247 25.94 -18.57 -60.24
N ALA A 248 25.29 -19.72 -60.43
CA ALA A 248 24.57 -20.41 -59.37
C ALA A 248 25.50 -20.85 -58.22
N TYR A 249 26.69 -21.40 -58.53
CA TYR A 249 27.68 -21.71 -57.49
C TYR A 249 28.17 -20.46 -56.76
N LEU A 250 28.40 -19.34 -57.45
CA LEU A 250 28.79 -18.08 -56.82
C LEU A 250 27.71 -17.58 -55.85
N VAL A 251 26.45 -17.58 -56.27
CA VAL A 251 25.31 -17.22 -55.43
C VAL A 251 25.27 -18.07 -54.15
N ILE A 252 25.36 -19.39 -54.30
CA ILE A 252 25.33 -20.33 -53.17
C ILE A 252 26.52 -20.09 -52.23
N ILE A 253 27.72 -19.86 -52.77
CA ILE A 253 28.91 -19.54 -51.95
C ILE A 253 28.67 -18.24 -51.16
N THR A 254 28.20 -17.17 -51.82
CA THR A 254 27.89 -15.90 -51.16
C THR A 254 26.84 -16.07 -50.06
N HIS A 255 25.82 -16.90 -50.28
CA HIS A 255 24.81 -17.17 -49.26
C HIS A 255 25.38 -17.90 -48.04
N ILE A 256 26.30 -18.86 -48.26
CA ILE A 256 26.99 -19.56 -47.18
C ILE A 256 27.94 -18.62 -46.43
N GLU A 257 28.68 -17.76 -47.12
CA GLU A 257 29.58 -16.78 -46.52
C GLU A 257 28.81 -15.79 -45.63
N ALA A 258 27.64 -15.34 -46.09
CA ALA A 258 26.77 -14.45 -45.32
C ALA A 258 26.22 -15.06 -44.01
N LEU A 259 26.32 -16.38 -43.81
CA LEU A 259 25.96 -17.02 -42.53
C LEU A 259 27.06 -16.89 -41.47
N THR A 260 28.28 -16.61 -41.90
CA THR A 260 29.47 -16.63 -41.04
C THR A 260 29.89 -15.24 -40.54
N GLU A 261 29.23 -14.19 -41.04
CA GLU A 261 29.35 -12.80 -40.61
C GLU A 261 28.30 -12.42 -39.55
#